data_AF-A0A1I8GNB9-F1
#
_entry.id   AF-A0A1I8GNB9-F1
#
_cell.length_a   1.000
_cell.length_b   1.000
_cell.length_c   1.000
_cell.angle_alpha   90.00
_cell.angle_beta   90.00
_cell.angle_gamma   90.00
#
_symmetry.space_group_name_H-M   'P 1'
#
loop_
_entity.id
_entity.type
_entity.pdbx_description
1 polymer ?
#
loop_
_entity_poly.entity_id
_entity_poly.type
_entity_poly.pdbx_seq_one_letter_code
_entity_poly.pdbx_strand_id
1 'polypeptide(L)'
;TEAARVQLCDAAGSSCHEGLTRLSSGELSTVQLHVPCSLSSGHLSGNQLIFNFTGFLWMQGAVLSVSYKCSDGTSQTVAETLEFVVPPQSVSLSLIDAPHWLVGKPADFSFTTDFALPAPEHRCSLIASGGRSFALTPSVEIPTERALTSVYSYVRLRSEFRLTVSASFEHGNVSCESRLRGTGVMETRQLAVPRFFYRCNTVFLMPEPFYWKDGSTVNLTVDSSDSNELETSHSCWLQSDFGNTSLASISDTNSSSSYLLNVSRSWGSEATLQC
;
A
#
# COMPACT_ATOMS: atom_id res chain seq x y z
N THR A 1 -2.05 -2.23 39.54
CA THR A 1 -3.12 -3.12 40.05
C THR A 1 -4.44 -2.50 39.68
N GLU A 2 -5.02 -2.88 38.55
CA GLU A 2 -6.30 -2.32 38.10
C GLU A 2 -7.38 -3.39 38.18
N ALA A 3 -8.53 -3.00 38.71
CA ALA A 3 -9.62 -3.90 39.09
C ALA A 3 -10.61 -4.03 37.93
N ALA A 4 -10.97 -5.25 37.56
CA ALA A 4 -12.19 -5.49 36.80
C ALA A 4 -13.38 -5.44 37.75
N ARG A 5 -14.44 -4.75 37.32
CA ARG A 5 -15.71 -4.71 38.05
C ARG A 5 -16.61 -5.78 37.47
N VAL A 6 -17.06 -6.69 38.32
CA VAL A 6 -18.00 -7.75 37.97
C VAL A 6 -19.34 -7.42 38.63
N GLN A 7 -20.41 -7.44 37.85
CA GLN A 7 -21.76 -7.20 38.33
C GLN A 7 -22.62 -8.42 38.02
N LEU A 8 -23.30 -8.94 39.04
CA LEU A 8 -24.37 -9.93 38.86
C LEU A 8 -25.70 -9.20 38.95
N CYS A 9 -26.42 -9.11 37.84
CA CYS A 9 -27.70 -8.41 37.75
C CYS A 9 -28.86 -9.37 37.50
N ASP A 10 -30.04 -9.00 37.99
CA ASP A 10 -31.30 -9.63 37.56
C ASP A 10 -31.58 -9.40 36.06
N ALA A 11 -32.58 -10.09 35.52
CA ALA A 11 -32.97 -10.08 34.12
C ALA A 11 -33.25 -8.68 33.56
N ALA A 12 -33.73 -7.79 34.44
CA ALA A 12 -34.18 -6.45 34.12
C ALA A 12 -33.07 -5.41 34.32
N GLY A 13 -31.90 -5.82 34.84
CA GLY A 13 -30.82 -4.91 35.23
C GLY A 13 -31.15 -4.02 36.43
N SER A 14 -32.22 -4.32 37.18
CA SER A 14 -32.76 -3.46 38.25
C SER A 14 -32.10 -3.68 39.60
N SER A 15 -31.56 -4.88 39.85
CA SER A 15 -30.83 -5.24 41.07
C SER A 15 -29.51 -5.88 40.68
N CYS A 16 -28.39 -5.23 41.04
CA CYS A 16 -27.05 -5.69 40.74
C CYS A 16 -26.20 -5.80 42.01
N HIS A 17 -25.55 -6.95 42.20
CA HIS A 17 -24.52 -7.14 43.22
C HIS A 17 -23.14 -6.92 42.60
N GLU A 18 -22.36 -6.00 43.17
CA GLU A 18 -21.00 -5.68 42.70
C GLU A 18 -19.94 -6.51 43.42
N GLY A 19 -19.02 -7.09 42.66
CA GLY A 19 -17.77 -7.68 43.14
C GLY A 19 -16.58 -7.04 42.43
N LEU A 20 -15.53 -6.69 43.18
CA LEU A 20 -14.27 -6.24 42.61
C LEU A 20 -13.31 -7.43 42.51
N THR A 21 -12.82 -7.71 41.31
CA THR A 21 -11.72 -8.66 41.11
C THR A 21 -10.49 -7.92 40.60
N ARG A 22 -9.34 -8.18 41.22
CA ARG A 22 -8.05 -7.73 40.68
C ARG A 22 -7.64 -8.71 39.58
N LEU A 23 -7.43 -8.19 38.37
CA LEU A 23 -6.80 -8.95 37.29
C LEU A 23 -5.33 -8.56 37.25
N SER A 24 -4.43 -9.53 37.45
CA SER A 24 -2.98 -9.38 37.21
C SER A 24 -2.65 -9.85 35.80
N SER A 25 -1.76 -9.14 35.11
CA SER A 25 -1.28 -9.54 33.79
C SER A 25 -0.64 -10.93 33.85
N GLY A 26 -1.12 -11.87 33.04
CA GLY A 26 -0.54 -13.22 32.93
C GLY A 26 -1.07 -14.26 33.92
N GLU A 27 -2.04 -13.92 34.78
CA GLU A 27 -2.72 -14.90 35.64
C GLU A 27 -4.18 -15.08 35.20
N LEU A 28 -4.57 -16.35 34.96
CA LEU A 28 -5.97 -16.77 34.83
C LEU A 28 -6.71 -16.38 36.11
N SER A 29 -7.35 -15.22 36.07
CA SER A 29 -8.12 -14.73 37.20
C SER A 29 -9.47 -15.43 37.16
N THR A 30 -9.62 -16.47 37.97
CA THR A 30 -10.88 -17.22 38.06
C THR A 30 -11.83 -16.47 38.99
N VAL A 31 -12.87 -15.85 38.44
CA VAL A 31 -13.96 -15.27 39.24
C VAL A 31 -15.01 -16.35 39.48
N GLN A 32 -15.06 -16.90 40.69
CA GLN A 32 -16.14 -17.80 41.09
C GLN A 32 -17.32 -16.99 41.61
N LEU A 33 -18.42 -16.98 40.85
CA LEU A 33 -19.70 -16.41 41.28
C LEU A 33 -20.69 -17.55 41.52
N HIS A 34 -21.24 -17.60 42.73
CA HIS A 34 -22.27 -18.56 43.09
C HIS A 34 -23.63 -18.02 42.64
N VAL A 35 -24.15 -18.55 41.53
CA VAL A 35 -25.46 -18.14 41.01
C VAL A 35 -26.48 -19.24 41.30
N PRO A 36 -27.60 -18.95 41.99
CA PRO A 36 -28.65 -19.94 42.20
C PRO A 36 -29.39 -20.21 40.88
N CYS A 37 -29.16 -21.38 40.28
CA CYS A 37 -29.93 -21.83 39.12
C CYS A 37 -31.27 -22.40 39.60
N SER A 38 -32.39 -21.68 39.44
CA SER A 38 -33.72 -22.28 39.59
C SER A 38 -34.18 -22.83 38.24
N LEU A 39 -34.13 -24.16 38.09
CA LEU A 39 -34.65 -24.89 36.93
C LEU A 39 -36.18 -25.00 37.00
N SER A 40 -36.88 -24.33 36.10
CA SER A 40 -38.17 -24.83 35.62
C SER A 40 -38.30 -24.52 34.13
N SER A 41 -38.24 -25.60 33.32
CA SER A 41 -38.71 -25.69 31.93
C SER A 41 -38.35 -24.54 30.98
N GLY A 42 -37.27 -24.74 30.21
CA GLY A 42 -37.17 -24.22 28.84
C GLY A 42 -36.88 -22.73 28.64
N HIS A 43 -36.73 -21.93 29.70
CA HIS A 43 -36.31 -20.54 29.58
C HIS A 43 -35.35 -20.18 30.70
N LEU A 44 -34.11 -19.78 30.36
CA LEU A 44 -33.22 -19.08 31.28
C LEU A 44 -33.86 -17.73 31.62
N SER A 45 -34.74 -17.70 32.62
CA SER A 45 -35.24 -16.45 33.18
C SER A 45 -34.15 -15.85 34.07
N GLY A 46 -33.18 -15.21 33.43
CA GLY A 46 -32.92 -13.82 33.76
C GLY A 46 -32.01 -13.53 34.95
N ASN A 47 -30.78 -14.02 34.93
CA ASN A 47 -29.67 -13.34 35.59
C ASN A 47 -28.59 -13.08 34.53
N GLN A 48 -28.11 -11.85 34.43
CA GLN A 48 -27.03 -11.46 33.53
C GLN A 48 -25.76 -11.21 34.36
N LEU A 49 -24.67 -11.87 33.96
CA LEU A 49 -23.33 -11.58 34.45
C LEU A 49 -22.70 -10.56 33.52
N ILE A 50 -22.45 -9.36 34.03
CA ILE A 50 -21.87 -8.26 33.27
C ILE A 50 -20.45 -8.04 33.77
N PHE A 51 -19.50 -8.19 32.85
CA PHE A 51 -18.09 -7.84 33.07
C PHE A 51 -17.84 -6.49 32.41
N ASN A 52 -17.51 -5.47 33.21
CA ASN A 52 -17.16 -4.17 32.67
C ASN A 52 -15.64 -3.97 32.73
N PHE A 53 -15.07 -3.75 31.54
CA PHE A 53 -13.65 -3.63 31.28
C PHE A 53 -13.34 -2.19 30.84
N THR A 54 -12.57 -1.44 31.60
CA THR A 54 -12.14 -0.08 31.25
C THR A 54 -10.64 -0.01 31.00
N GLY A 55 -10.21 0.34 29.77
CA GLY A 55 -8.81 0.65 29.47
C GLY A 55 -7.89 -0.56 29.23
N PHE A 56 -8.43 -1.70 28.78
CA PHE A 56 -7.72 -2.98 28.84
C PHE A 56 -7.36 -3.61 27.48
N LEU A 57 -6.69 -2.87 26.59
CA LEU A 57 -6.23 -3.39 25.28
C LEU A 57 -5.29 -4.62 25.37
N TRP A 58 -4.77 -4.96 26.55
CA TRP A 58 -3.86 -6.09 26.79
C TRP A 58 -4.57 -7.42 26.80
N MET A 59 -5.88 -7.39 27.02
CA MET A 59 -6.68 -8.60 27.01
C MET A 59 -7.02 -9.05 25.58
N GLN A 60 -6.38 -8.48 24.55
CA GLN A 60 -6.58 -8.92 23.17
C GLN A 60 -6.30 -10.41 23.03
N GLY A 61 -7.30 -11.15 22.54
CA GLY A 61 -7.22 -12.60 22.38
C GLY A 61 -7.25 -13.36 23.71
N ALA A 62 -7.45 -12.68 24.85
CA ALA A 62 -7.65 -13.35 26.12
C ALA A 62 -8.99 -14.07 26.13
N VAL A 63 -9.02 -15.26 26.72
CA VAL A 63 -10.25 -16.04 26.88
C VAL A 63 -10.83 -15.75 28.26
N LEU A 64 -11.98 -15.09 28.29
CA LEU A 64 -12.80 -14.96 29.49
C LEU A 64 -13.58 -16.26 29.68
N SER A 65 -13.19 -17.07 30.66
CA SER A 65 -13.96 -18.26 31.04
C SER A 65 -14.74 -18.00 32.33
N VAL A 66 -16.05 -18.26 32.29
CA VAL A 66 -16.94 -18.20 33.44
C VAL A 66 -17.43 -19.61 33.73
N SER A 67 -17.10 -20.12 34.91
CA SER A 67 -17.60 -21.40 35.40
C SER A 67 -18.64 -21.16 36.49
N TYR A 68 -19.81 -21.74 36.34
CA TYR A 68 -20.87 -21.69 37.35
C TYR A 68 -21.30 -23.10 37.74
N LYS A 69 -21.66 -23.26 39.02
CA LYS A 69 -22.16 -24.50 39.59
C LYS A 69 -23.55 -24.26 40.13
N CYS A 70 -24.51 -24.99 39.60
CA CYS A 70 -25.89 -24.97 40.05
C CYS A 70 -26.05 -25.75 41.36
N SER A 71 -27.11 -25.45 42.10
CA SER A 71 -27.42 -26.06 43.40
C SER A 71 -27.73 -27.56 43.32
N ASP A 72 -28.13 -28.05 42.14
CA ASP A 72 -28.29 -29.47 41.82
C ASP A 72 -26.95 -30.21 41.60
N GLY A 73 -25.82 -29.50 41.69
CA GLY A 73 -24.49 -30.02 41.52
C GLY A 73 -23.98 -29.99 40.07
N THR A 74 -24.79 -29.57 39.10
CA THR A 74 -24.34 -29.41 37.71
C THR A 74 -23.40 -28.22 37.57
N SER A 75 -22.33 -28.39 36.78
CA SER A 75 -21.39 -27.30 36.47
C SER A 75 -21.39 -27.06 34.97
N GLN A 76 -21.35 -25.79 34.57
CA GLN A 76 -21.09 -25.40 33.20
C GLN A 76 -19.99 -24.36 33.14
N THR A 77 -19.26 -24.35 32.03
CA THR A 77 -18.25 -23.35 31.73
C THR A 77 -18.57 -22.74 30.38
N VAL A 78 -18.68 -21.42 30.34
CA VAL A 78 -18.80 -20.64 29.11
C VAL A 78 -17.49 -19.88 28.93
N ALA A 79 -16.94 -19.90 27.72
CA ALA A 79 -15.70 -19.19 27.41
C ALA A 79 -15.93 -18.32 26.18
N GLU A 80 -15.44 -17.08 26.24
CA GLU A 80 -15.52 -16.12 25.16
C GLU A 80 -14.16 -15.42 24.98
N THR A 81 -13.77 -15.16 23.73
CA THR A 81 -12.51 -14.49 23.44
C THR A 81 -12.74 -12.99 23.36
N LEU A 82 -11.93 -12.21 24.08
CA LEU A 82 -12.00 -10.76 24.06
C LEU A 82 -11.28 -10.22 22.82
N GLU A 83 -12.04 -9.59 21.92
CA GLU A 83 -11.51 -8.91 20.74
C GLU A 83 -11.66 -7.40 20.88
N PHE A 84 -10.54 -6.70 20.94
CA PHE A 84 -10.47 -5.25 20.90
C PHE A 84 -10.21 -4.76 19.48
N VAL A 85 -10.81 -3.62 19.17
CA VAL A 85 -10.66 -2.93 17.90
C VAL A 85 -9.95 -1.61 18.17
N VAL A 86 -8.74 -1.47 17.63
CA VAL A 86 -7.98 -0.21 17.62
C VAL A 86 -7.95 0.29 16.18
N PRO A 87 -8.69 1.37 15.86
CA PRO A 87 -8.64 2.01 14.56
C PRO A 87 -7.21 2.36 14.14
N PRO A 88 -6.89 2.33 12.83
CA PRO A 88 -5.63 2.86 12.32
C PRO A 88 -5.37 4.27 12.84
N GLN A 89 -4.25 4.49 13.53
CA GLN A 89 -3.91 5.82 14.04
C GLN A 89 -3.45 6.75 12.92
N SER A 90 -2.68 6.20 11.97
CA SER A 90 -2.26 6.93 10.79
C SER A 90 -2.04 6.01 9.60
N VAL A 91 -2.30 6.56 8.42
CA VAL A 91 -2.03 5.93 7.13
C VAL A 91 -1.18 6.86 6.27
N SER A 92 -0.25 6.29 5.51
CA SER A 92 0.62 7.01 4.59
C SER A 92 0.70 6.31 3.25
N LEU A 93 0.66 7.10 2.18
CA LEU A 93 0.82 6.65 0.80
C LEU A 93 2.08 7.32 0.26
N SER A 94 2.99 6.54 -0.32
CA SER A 94 4.27 7.02 -0.84
C SER A 94 4.51 6.45 -2.24
N LEU A 95 4.69 7.36 -3.21
CA LEU A 95 5.03 7.03 -4.58
C LEU A 95 6.57 6.96 -4.66
N ILE A 96 7.11 5.77 -4.94
CA ILE A 96 8.57 5.53 -4.87
C ILE A 96 9.26 6.17 -6.08
N ASP A 97 8.67 6.01 -7.27
CA ASP A 97 9.20 6.55 -8.53
C ASP A 97 8.75 8.00 -8.80
N ALA A 98 8.60 8.82 -7.75
CA ALA A 98 8.33 10.24 -7.91
C ALA A 98 9.60 10.99 -8.37
N PRO A 99 9.48 12.05 -9.19
CA PRO A 99 8.26 12.77 -9.57
C PRO A 99 7.61 12.33 -10.88
N HIS A 100 8.05 11.22 -11.49
CA HIS A 100 7.87 10.96 -12.91
C HIS A 100 7.61 9.47 -13.21
N TRP A 101 6.51 9.16 -13.88
CA TRP A 101 6.16 7.79 -14.29
C TRP A 101 6.35 7.58 -15.80
N LEU A 102 7.17 6.60 -16.18
CA LEU A 102 7.40 6.28 -17.59
C LEU A 102 6.32 5.31 -18.10
N VAL A 103 5.57 5.72 -19.12
CA VAL A 103 4.50 4.91 -19.73
C VAL A 103 5.09 3.62 -20.31
N GLY A 104 4.42 2.50 -20.03
CA GLY A 104 4.86 1.15 -20.40
C GLY A 104 5.92 0.55 -19.47
N LYS A 105 6.38 1.27 -18.45
CA LYS A 105 7.30 0.74 -17.42
C LYS A 105 6.57 0.46 -16.11
N PRO A 106 7.11 -0.44 -15.27
CA PRO A 106 6.60 -0.60 -13.92
C PRO A 106 6.83 0.67 -13.11
N ALA A 107 5.86 1.03 -12.28
CA ALA A 107 5.97 2.02 -11.23
C ALA A 107 5.64 1.36 -9.89
N ASP A 108 6.45 1.65 -8.88
CA ASP A 108 6.36 1.11 -7.55
C ASP A 108 5.85 2.18 -6.57
N PHE A 109 4.96 1.77 -5.66
CA PHE A 109 4.49 2.63 -4.58
C PHE A 109 4.17 1.79 -3.33
N SER A 110 4.08 2.44 -2.19
CA SER A 110 3.80 1.77 -0.92
C SER A 110 2.70 2.47 -0.13
N PHE A 111 1.93 1.67 0.58
CA PHE A 111 0.92 2.13 1.54
C PHE A 111 1.23 1.54 2.91
N THR A 112 1.23 2.38 3.94
CA THR A 112 1.56 1.96 5.30
C THR A 112 0.47 2.39 6.26
N THR A 113 0.01 1.43 7.06
CA THR A 113 -0.82 1.68 8.25
C THR A 113 0.04 1.54 9.49
N ASP A 114 0.02 2.56 10.34
CA ASP A 114 0.63 2.53 11.66
C ASP A 114 -0.47 2.40 12.73
N PHE A 115 -0.20 1.53 13.72
CA PHE A 115 -1.03 1.31 14.90
C PHE A 115 -2.48 0.92 14.58
N ALA A 116 -2.69 -0.35 14.24
CA ALA A 116 -4.02 -0.94 14.07
C ALA A 116 -4.13 -2.30 14.78
N LEU A 117 -5.34 -2.62 15.26
CA LEU A 117 -5.69 -3.91 15.85
C LEU A 117 -7.16 -4.27 15.54
N PRO A 118 -7.46 -5.48 15.03
CA PRO A 118 -6.52 -6.50 14.55
C PRO A 118 -5.72 -6.02 13.32
N ALA A 119 -4.92 -6.90 12.72
CA ALA A 119 -4.20 -6.56 11.48
C ALA A 119 -5.17 -6.01 10.42
N PRO A 120 -4.92 -4.81 9.86
CA PRO A 120 -5.78 -4.23 8.84
C PRO A 120 -5.57 -4.92 7.49
N GLU A 121 -6.53 -4.73 6.57
CA GLU A 121 -6.39 -5.06 5.16
C GLU A 121 -6.11 -3.78 4.36
N HIS A 122 -5.18 -3.83 3.42
CA HIS A 122 -4.96 -2.74 2.48
C HIS A 122 -5.75 -2.99 1.19
N ARG A 123 -6.46 -1.96 0.73
CA ARG A 123 -7.11 -1.96 -0.58
C ARG A 123 -6.72 -0.70 -1.32
N CYS A 124 -6.01 -0.87 -2.43
CA CYS A 124 -5.61 0.23 -3.27
C CYS A 124 -6.33 0.15 -4.62
N SER A 125 -6.64 1.31 -5.18
CA SER A 125 -7.20 1.45 -6.51
C SER A 125 -6.59 2.65 -7.21
N LEU A 126 -6.46 2.57 -8.52
CA LEU A 126 -6.13 3.70 -9.37
C LEU A 126 -7.42 4.21 -10.00
N ILE A 127 -7.73 5.48 -9.77
CA ILE A 127 -8.90 6.17 -10.29
C ILE A 127 -8.41 7.04 -11.45
N ALA A 128 -8.67 6.62 -12.68
CA ALA A 128 -8.36 7.41 -13.86
C ALA A 128 -9.25 8.66 -13.95
N SER A 129 -8.78 9.68 -14.68
CA SER A 129 -9.50 10.94 -14.90
C SER A 129 -10.91 10.75 -15.49
N GLY A 130 -11.14 9.69 -16.26
CA GLY A 130 -12.47 9.30 -16.76
C GLY A 130 -13.38 8.59 -15.75
N GLY A 131 -13.03 8.55 -14.46
CA GLY A 131 -13.79 7.90 -13.39
C GLY A 131 -13.68 6.38 -13.34
N ARG A 132 -12.90 5.78 -14.25
CA ARG A 132 -12.63 4.33 -14.23
C ARG A 132 -11.70 4.00 -13.06
N SER A 133 -12.12 3.06 -12.23
CA SER A 133 -11.32 2.54 -11.11
C SER A 133 -10.71 1.19 -11.45
N PHE A 134 -9.43 1.02 -11.16
CA PHE A 134 -8.67 -0.20 -11.33
C PHE A 134 -8.21 -0.68 -9.96
N ALA A 135 -8.70 -1.84 -9.51
CA ALA A 135 -8.24 -2.43 -8.26
C ALA A 135 -6.78 -2.89 -8.39
N LEU A 136 -5.97 -2.59 -7.39
CA LEU A 136 -4.56 -2.93 -7.35
C LEU A 136 -4.34 -4.06 -6.34
N THR A 137 -3.53 -5.03 -6.74
CA THR A 137 -3.14 -6.15 -5.86
C THR A 137 -1.75 -5.85 -5.31
N PRO A 138 -1.53 -5.96 -3.99
CA PRO A 138 -0.20 -5.79 -3.42
C PRO A 138 0.74 -6.86 -3.97
N SER A 139 1.93 -6.43 -4.35
CA SER A 139 3.02 -7.31 -4.77
C SER A 139 3.65 -8.00 -3.55
N VAL A 140 3.73 -7.29 -2.43
CA VAL A 140 4.25 -7.78 -1.16
C VAL A 140 3.46 -7.12 -0.03
N GLU A 141 3.15 -7.88 1.01
CA GLU A 141 2.62 -7.37 2.27
C GLU A 141 3.58 -7.73 3.40
N ILE A 142 3.97 -6.72 4.17
CA ILE A 142 4.97 -6.83 5.24
C ILE A 142 4.28 -6.45 6.56
N PRO A 143 3.65 -7.42 7.25
CA PRO A 143 3.13 -7.20 8.59
C PRO A 143 4.31 -7.15 9.58
N THR A 144 4.37 -6.08 10.36
CA THR A 144 5.29 -5.97 11.49
C THR A 144 4.47 -5.80 12.76
N GLU A 145 4.54 -6.81 13.62
CA GLU A 145 3.99 -6.72 14.96
C GLU A 145 4.99 -5.99 15.87
N ARG A 146 4.52 -4.95 16.57
CA ARG A 146 5.35 -4.14 17.47
C ARG A 146 4.77 -4.17 18.87
N ALA A 147 5.60 -4.57 19.83
CA ALA A 147 5.23 -4.53 21.24
C ALA A 147 5.25 -3.07 21.74
N LEU A 148 4.12 -2.60 22.27
CA LEU A 148 4.06 -1.36 23.05
C LEU A 148 4.49 -1.63 24.50
N THR A 149 4.13 -2.80 25.04
CA THR A 149 4.60 -3.31 26.34
C THR A 149 4.69 -4.84 26.30
N SER A 150 5.04 -5.50 27.43
CA SER A 150 5.15 -6.96 27.54
C SER A 150 3.85 -7.74 27.28
N VAL A 151 2.70 -7.06 27.10
CA VAL A 151 1.37 -7.69 26.98
C VAL A 151 0.59 -7.19 25.76
N TYR A 152 1.07 -6.15 25.07
CA TYR A 152 0.31 -5.49 24.00
C TYR A 152 1.20 -5.32 22.78
N SER A 153 0.70 -5.79 21.65
CA SER A 153 1.26 -5.53 20.35
C SER A 153 0.24 -4.79 19.49
N TYR A 154 0.77 -4.00 18.57
CA TYR A 154 -0.01 -3.43 17.47
C TYR A 154 0.60 -3.89 16.17
N VAL A 155 -0.22 -3.88 15.12
CA VAL A 155 0.24 -4.21 13.78
C VAL A 155 0.56 -2.92 13.04
N ARG A 156 1.77 -2.85 12.52
CA ARG A 156 2.12 -1.98 11.42
C ARG A 156 2.10 -2.82 10.14
N LEU A 157 1.26 -2.45 9.18
CA LEU A 157 1.21 -3.13 7.89
C LEU A 157 1.77 -2.20 6.82
N ARG A 158 2.74 -2.68 6.05
CA ARG A 158 3.20 -2.02 4.84
C ARG A 158 2.93 -2.93 3.65
N SER A 159 2.18 -2.43 2.67
CA SER A 159 1.96 -3.12 1.40
C SER A 159 2.63 -2.36 0.27
N GLU A 160 3.34 -3.10 -0.56
CA GLU A 160 4.04 -2.60 -1.74
C GLU A 160 3.28 -3.02 -2.99
N PHE A 161 3.18 -2.09 -3.93
CA PHE A 161 2.40 -2.25 -5.15
C PHE A 161 3.28 -1.93 -6.34
N ARG A 162 3.21 -2.79 -7.35
CA ARG A 162 3.82 -2.61 -8.66
C ARG A 162 2.74 -2.60 -9.73
N LEU A 163 2.73 -1.60 -10.59
CA LEU A 163 1.84 -1.53 -11.75
C LEU A 163 2.58 -1.11 -13.02
N THR A 164 2.16 -1.62 -14.17
CA THR A 164 2.66 -1.11 -15.46
C THR A 164 1.91 0.18 -15.80
N VAL A 165 2.63 1.29 -15.92
CA VAL A 165 2.05 2.61 -16.20
C VAL A 165 1.39 2.62 -17.58
N SER A 166 0.12 2.98 -17.65
CA SER A 166 -0.65 3.16 -18.88
C SER A 166 -0.99 4.64 -19.06
N ALA A 167 -0.97 5.14 -20.30
CA ALA A 167 -1.39 6.52 -20.61
C ALA A 167 -2.82 6.84 -20.10
N SER A 168 -3.68 5.82 -19.99
CA SER A 168 -5.04 5.98 -19.45
C SER A 168 -5.10 6.42 -17.98
N PHE A 169 -3.99 6.32 -17.25
CA PHE A 169 -3.91 6.68 -15.83
C PHE A 169 -3.58 8.16 -15.63
N GLU A 170 -3.26 8.88 -16.70
CA GLU A 170 -2.82 10.27 -16.65
C GLU A 170 -3.90 11.16 -16.01
N HIS A 171 -3.47 12.09 -15.17
CA HIS A 171 -4.34 12.95 -14.34
C HIS A 171 -5.26 12.17 -13.37
N GLY A 172 -4.97 10.88 -13.12
CA GLY A 172 -5.67 10.06 -12.14
C GLY A 172 -5.12 10.20 -10.72
N ASN A 173 -5.74 9.46 -9.79
CA ASN A 173 -5.30 9.39 -8.40
C ASN A 173 -5.12 7.93 -7.98
N VAL A 174 -4.09 7.66 -7.17
CA VAL A 174 -3.99 6.42 -6.40
C VAL A 174 -4.73 6.63 -5.09
N SER A 175 -5.73 5.79 -4.82
CA SER A 175 -6.52 5.79 -3.60
C SER A 175 -6.32 4.48 -2.85
N CYS A 176 -5.80 4.56 -1.63
CA CYS A 176 -5.58 3.42 -0.76
C CYS A 176 -6.35 3.57 0.54
N GLU A 177 -6.97 2.49 0.98
CA GLU A 177 -7.66 2.40 2.26
C GLU A 177 -7.07 1.28 3.11
N SER A 178 -7.04 1.52 4.41
CA SER A 178 -6.73 0.56 5.46
C SER A 178 -8.02 0.22 6.17
N ARG A 179 -8.47 -1.03 6.09
CA ARG A 179 -9.75 -1.48 6.65
C ARG A 179 -9.56 -2.52 7.73
N LEU A 180 -10.26 -2.36 8.84
CA LEU A 180 -10.39 -3.42 9.85
C LEU A 180 -11.56 -4.34 9.47
N ARG A 181 -11.29 -5.64 9.39
CA ARG A 181 -12.29 -6.63 8.95
C ARG A 181 -13.44 -6.70 9.95
N GLY A 182 -14.67 -6.67 9.46
CA GLY A 182 -15.88 -6.86 10.29
C GLY A 182 -16.33 -5.65 11.12
N THR A 183 -15.52 -4.59 11.24
CA THR A 183 -15.82 -3.45 12.13
C THR A 183 -16.35 -2.21 11.41
N GLY A 184 -16.21 -2.15 10.07
CA GLY A 184 -16.56 -0.98 9.27
C GLY A 184 -15.60 0.21 9.42
N VAL A 185 -14.60 0.10 10.29
CA VAL A 185 -13.58 1.14 10.51
C VAL A 185 -12.57 1.12 9.37
N MET A 186 -12.36 2.29 8.75
CA MET A 186 -11.40 2.45 7.67
C MET A 186 -10.78 3.84 7.64
N GLU A 187 -9.56 3.90 7.13
CA GLU A 187 -8.79 5.13 6.91
C GLU A 187 -8.27 5.16 5.48
N THR A 188 -8.40 6.30 4.80
CA THR A 188 -8.14 6.41 3.36
C THR A 188 -7.16 7.54 3.06
N ARG A 189 -6.23 7.28 2.13
CA ARG A 189 -5.35 8.30 1.55
C ARG A 189 -5.37 8.25 0.04
N GLN A 190 -5.29 9.43 -0.55
CA GLN A 190 -5.22 9.62 -1.99
C GLN A 190 -4.03 10.50 -2.34
N LEU A 191 -3.36 10.17 -3.43
CA LEU A 191 -2.36 11.01 -4.07
C LEU A 191 -2.60 11.05 -5.57
N ALA A 192 -2.40 12.21 -6.18
CA ALA A 192 -2.38 12.33 -7.62
C ALA A 192 -1.24 11.48 -8.19
N VAL A 193 -1.48 10.83 -9.32
CA VAL A 193 -0.39 10.16 -10.03
C VAL A 193 0.65 11.20 -10.44
N PRO A 194 1.95 10.83 -10.46
CA PRO A 194 2.99 11.74 -10.94
C PRO A 194 2.79 12.06 -12.42
N ARG A 195 3.53 13.06 -12.92
CA ARG A 195 3.53 13.38 -14.35
C ARG A 195 4.07 12.21 -15.16
N PHE A 196 3.50 12.01 -16.34
CA PHE A 196 3.87 10.90 -17.21
C PHE A 196 4.98 11.32 -18.17
N PHE A 197 5.81 10.34 -18.51
CA PHE A 197 6.82 10.43 -19.55
C PHE A 197 6.52 9.37 -20.57
N TYR A 198 6.64 9.77 -21.82
CA TYR A 198 6.60 8.84 -22.93
C TYR A 198 8.05 8.57 -23.34
N ARG A 199 8.31 7.41 -23.95
CA ARG A 199 9.62 7.19 -24.56
C ARG A 199 9.80 8.22 -25.67
N CYS A 200 10.95 8.86 -25.71
CA CYS A 200 11.32 9.75 -26.79
C CYS A 200 11.19 9.01 -28.13
N ASN A 201 10.38 9.54 -29.04
CA ASN A 201 10.36 9.06 -30.40
C ASN A 201 11.44 9.81 -31.19
N THR A 202 12.65 9.28 -31.16
CA THR A 202 13.80 9.88 -31.84
C THR A 202 13.83 9.45 -33.30
N VAL A 203 13.82 10.41 -34.22
CA VAL A 203 13.89 10.19 -35.66
C VAL A 203 15.09 10.90 -36.27
N PHE A 204 15.62 10.31 -37.33
CA PHE A 204 16.66 10.92 -38.16
C PHE A 204 16.02 11.63 -39.35
N LEU A 205 16.11 12.96 -39.36
CA LEU A 205 15.73 13.79 -40.48
C LEU A 205 16.97 14.00 -41.38
N MET A 206 16.95 13.34 -42.53
CA MET A 206 18.02 13.42 -43.52
C MET A 206 17.50 14.07 -44.81
N PRO A 207 18.30 14.91 -45.49
CA PRO A 207 17.89 15.52 -46.75
C PRO A 207 17.79 14.46 -47.85
N GLU A 208 16.65 14.43 -48.54
CA GLU A 208 16.51 13.68 -49.78
C GLU A 208 17.29 14.36 -50.93
N PRO A 209 17.82 13.59 -51.91
CA PRO A 209 17.81 12.13 -51.99
C PRO A 209 18.99 11.47 -51.25
N PHE A 210 18.79 10.23 -50.79
CA PHE A 210 19.75 9.42 -50.01
C PHE A 210 20.97 8.89 -50.81
N TYR A 211 21.38 9.58 -51.88
CA TYR A 211 22.58 9.24 -52.64
C TYR A 211 23.72 10.16 -52.23
N TRP A 212 24.55 9.68 -51.31
CA TRP A 212 25.64 10.46 -50.75
C TRP A 212 26.88 10.34 -51.62
N LYS A 213 27.40 11.50 -52.05
CA LYS A 213 28.60 11.55 -52.87
C LYS A 213 29.83 11.66 -51.97
N ASP A 214 30.88 10.92 -52.29
CA ASP A 214 32.18 11.07 -51.63
C ASP A 214 32.66 12.52 -51.64
N GLY A 215 33.13 13.01 -50.49
CA GLY A 215 33.52 14.39 -50.25
C GLY A 215 32.37 15.38 -50.09
N SER A 216 31.10 14.93 -50.15
CA SER A 216 29.95 15.80 -49.85
C SER A 216 29.72 15.96 -48.35
N THR A 217 29.11 17.07 -47.98
CA THR A 217 28.70 17.34 -46.61
C THR A 217 27.18 17.18 -46.51
N VAL A 218 26.72 16.37 -45.57
CA VAL A 218 25.31 16.12 -45.29
C VAL A 218 24.96 16.72 -43.93
N ASN A 219 23.88 17.50 -43.89
CA ASN A 219 23.30 17.95 -42.63
C ASN A 219 22.32 16.88 -42.14
N LEU A 220 22.55 16.41 -40.93
CA LEU A 220 21.72 15.43 -40.26
C LEU A 220 21.05 16.11 -39.08
N THR A 221 19.73 16.03 -39.00
CA THR A 221 19.01 16.47 -37.79
C THR A 221 18.43 15.25 -37.09
N VAL A 222 18.73 15.12 -35.81
CA VAL A 222 18.11 14.15 -34.91
C VAL A 222 17.03 14.89 -34.16
N ASP A 223 15.79 14.47 -34.33
CA ASP A 223 14.63 15.10 -33.73
C ASP A 223 13.94 14.14 -32.78
N SER A 224 13.78 14.57 -31.54
CA SER A 224 13.01 13.90 -30.50
C SER A 224 11.87 14.77 -30.01
N SER A 225 11.40 15.74 -30.81
CA SER A 225 10.29 16.63 -30.45
C SER A 225 8.94 15.93 -30.36
N ASP A 226 8.77 14.80 -31.05
CA ASP A 226 7.54 14.03 -31.03
C ASP A 226 7.39 13.28 -29.70
N SER A 227 6.31 13.58 -28.97
CA SER A 227 5.93 13.00 -27.67
C SER A 227 6.92 13.20 -26.51
N ASN A 228 7.74 14.26 -26.55
CA ASN A 228 8.77 14.49 -25.55
C ASN A 228 8.62 15.86 -24.88
N GLU A 229 8.28 15.88 -23.60
CA GLU A 229 8.08 17.11 -22.82
C GLU A 229 9.36 17.62 -22.15
N LEU A 230 10.46 16.85 -22.20
CA LEU A 230 11.75 17.22 -21.60
C LEU A 230 12.78 17.66 -22.62
N GLU A 231 13.69 18.51 -22.12
CA GLU A 231 14.92 18.79 -22.82
C GLU A 231 15.72 17.49 -23.03
N THR A 232 15.98 17.17 -24.30
CA THR A 232 16.63 15.93 -24.70
C THR A 232 17.91 16.26 -25.43
N SER A 233 19.03 15.79 -24.89
CA SER A 233 20.32 15.87 -25.54
C SER A 233 20.60 14.60 -26.34
N HIS A 234 21.10 14.76 -27.56
CA HIS A 234 21.46 13.65 -28.42
C HIS A 234 22.98 13.44 -28.40
N SER A 235 23.40 12.19 -28.26
CA SER A 235 24.81 11.78 -28.33
C SER A 235 24.96 10.76 -29.45
N CYS A 236 25.45 11.20 -30.59
CA CYS A 236 25.44 10.40 -31.81
C CYS A 236 26.85 10.01 -32.26
N TRP A 237 26.98 8.83 -32.85
CA TRP A 237 28.21 8.37 -33.49
C TRP A 237 27.94 7.69 -34.83
N LEU A 238 28.94 7.76 -35.71
CA LEU A 238 28.98 7.00 -36.94
C LEU A 238 29.77 5.71 -36.69
N GLN A 239 29.10 4.58 -36.81
CA GLN A 239 29.71 3.25 -36.83
C GLN A 239 30.08 2.89 -38.27
N SER A 240 31.38 2.72 -38.52
CA SER A 240 31.94 2.34 -39.82
C SER A 240 32.75 1.05 -39.71
N ASP A 241 33.20 0.51 -40.84
CA ASP A 241 34.07 -0.68 -40.88
C ASP A 241 35.39 -0.49 -40.09
N PHE A 242 35.81 0.76 -39.88
CA PHE A 242 37.06 1.13 -39.21
C PHE A 242 36.85 1.59 -37.76
N GLY A 243 35.62 1.57 -37.25
CA GLY A 243 35.27 1.89 -35.88
C GLY A 243 34.24 3.03 -35.73
N ASN A 244 34.03 3.43 -34.48
CA ASN A 244 33.03 4.43 -34.11
C ASN A 244 33.65 5.83 -34.05
N THR A 245 33.03 6.80 -34.73
CA THR A 245 33.41 8.21 -34.69
C THR A 245 32.29 9.01 -34.05
N SER A 246 32.56 9.64 -32.90
CA SER A 246 31.60 10.54 -32.26
C SER A 246 31.32 11.75 -33.16
N LEU A 247 30.06 12.11 -33.29
CA LEU A 247 29.65 13.31 -34.03
C LEU A 247 29.53 14.49 -33.07
N ALA A 248 30.08 15.63 -33.48
CA ALA A 248 29.89 16.89 -32.76
C ALA A 248 28.63 17.57 -33.28
N SER A 249 27.74 17.98 -32.38
CA SER A 249 26.59 18.79 -32.74
C SER A 249 27.05 20.17 -33.21
N ILE A 250 26.42 20.67 -34.26
CA ILE A 250 26.62 22.03 -34.78
C ILE A 250 25.54 23.00 -34.30
N SER A 251 24.38 22.47 -33.90
CA SER A 251 23.30 23.24 -33.29
C SER A 251 22.44 22.31 -32.45
N ASP A 252 22.15 22.73 -31.23
CA ASP A 252 21.27 22.01 -30.33
C ASP A 252 20.10 22.91 -29.94
N THR A 253 18.93 22.30 -29.86
CA THR A 253 17.71 22.86 -29.28
C THR A 253 17.26 21.93 -28.16
N ASN A 254 16.18 22.30 -27.48
CA ASN A 254 15.63 21.49 -26.38
C ASN A 254 15.19 20.08 -26.83
N SER A 255 14.91 19.84 -28.10
CA SER A 255 14.39 18.55 -28.57
C SER A 255 15.02 18.04 -29.86
N SER A 256 15.93 18.80 -30.48
CA SER A 256 16.62 18.41 -31.70
C SER A 256 18.09 18.82 -31.69
N SER A 257 18.93 17.98 -32.28
CA SER A 257 20.36 18.21 -32.47
C SER A 257 20.71 18.04 -33.94
N SER A 258 21.44 19.00 -34.52
CA SER A 258 21.94 18.87 -35.89
C SER A 258 23.44 18.59 -35.90
N TYR A 259 23.86 17.76 -36.84
CA TYR A 259 25.21 17.28 -37.02
C TYR A 259 25.63 17.47 -38.47
N LEU A 260 26.91 17.74 -38.67
CA LEU A 260 27.48 17.87 -40.00
C LEU A 260 28.34 16.64 -40.30
N LEU A 261 27.91 15.86 -41.29
CA LEU A 261 28.55 14.62 -41.67
C LEU A 261 29.31 14.78 -42.99
N ASN A 262 30.62 14.59 -42.96
CA ASN A 262 31.45 14.63 -44.17
C ASN A 262 31.57 13.24 -44.77
N VAL A 263 30.85 13.01 -45.86
CA VAL A 263 30.78 11.73 -46.57
C VAL A 263 32.15 11.34 -47.09
N SER A 264 32.61 10.16 -46.68
CA SER A 264 33.90 9.63 -47.07
C SER A 264 33.79 8.17 -47.46
N ARG A 265 34.42 7.78 -48.57
CA ARG A 265 34.65 6.36 -48.93
C ARG A 265 35.47 5.61 -47.89
N SER A 266 36.17 6.33 -47.01
CA SER A 266 36.92 5.72 -45.91
C SER A 266 36.04 5.07 -44.85
N TRP A 267 34.70 5.16 -44.93
CA TRP A 267 33.81 4.46 -44.01
C TRP A 267 33.63 2.97 -44.35
N GLY A 268 34.03 2.56 -45.56
CA GLY A 268 33.89 1.18 -46.03
C GLY A 268 32.63 0.97 -46.88
N SER A 269 32.13 -0.26 -46.92
CA SER A 269 30.95 -0.60 -47.74
C SER A 269 29.63 -0.19 -47.09
N GLU A 270 29.60 -0.12 -45.76
CA GLU A 270 28.42 0.26 -44.98
C GLU A 270 28.81 1.17 -43.81
N ALA A 271 27.94 2.09 -43.46
CA ALA A 271 28.07 2.92 -42.27
C ALA A 271 26.70 3.07 -41.62
N THR A 272 26.65 2.92 -40.30
CA THR A 272 25.42 3.06 -39.51
C THR A 272 25.54 4.24 -38.57
N LEU A 273 24.49 5.05 -38.54
CA LEU A 273 24.37 6.16 -37.61
C LEU A 273 23.61 5.71 -36.37
N GLN A 274 24.13 6.02 -35.18
CA GLN A 274 23.52 5.64 -33.91
C GLN A 274 23.46 6.84 -32.96
N CYS A 275 22.31 6.94 -32.29
CA CYS A 275 21.97 7.77 -31.15
C CYS A 275 20.99 6.92 -30.31
#